data_AF-A0A177WUN7-F1
#
_entry.id   AF-A0A177WUN7-F1
#
_cell.length_a   1.000
_cell.length_b   1.000
_cell.length_c   1.000
_cell.angle_alpha   90.00
_cell.angle_beta   90.00
_cell.angle_gamma   90.00
#
_symmetry.space_group_name_H-M   'P 1'
#
loop_
_entity.id
_entity.type
_entity.pdbx_description
1 polymer ?
#
loop_
_entity_poly.entity_id
_entity_poly.type
_entity_poly.pdbx_seq_one_letter_code
_entity_poly.pdbx_strand_id
1 'polypeptide(L)'
;MYISFAKFETRLKEIERARMIFKFALDKLPEGQKENLYNAYTQFEKQYGGKDGIEHVVMSKRRIKYEEELAETPHNYDVWFDYIRLEESTDRHEKIREVYERAIAQVPPAAEKRYWRRYIYLWLFYAVWEETVANDVERARQVYINCIKLIPHKQFTFSKVWVMYSHFLIRLLDLTQARKVLGQAIGMCPKERLFKSYIELELSLRDFDRVRILYQKYLEWNPVNCYGWIKFAELESMLGDEDRARAIFEAAIAQPALDMPEILWKSYIDFEIKETEWKNARELYHRLLQLTDHVKVHISFANFEMSALDNGDTQAAIAQSRSRFALSNTHLRKTSTKEERVLLLEAWRDFERLHGTPETLKSVVAKLPRPVKKRRRVEDEHGAPAGWDEYYDYIFPDDEDEKPNFKLLALAHQWKMKMAAMGDDNDDTESDDEDDVQDKNGDVSEPDTSDHENNSNHK
;
A
#
# COMPACT_ATOMS: atom_id res chain seq x y z
N MET A 1 -47.11 -44.50 -6.03
CA MET A 1 -48.39 -44.58 -6.76
C MET A 1 -48.54 -43.45 -7.81
N TYR A 2 -48.35 -42.19 -7.44
CA TYR A 2 -48.46 -41.07 -8.40
C TYR A 2 -47.43 -41.12 -9.55
N ILE A 3 -46.18 -41.51 -9.27
CA ILE A 3 -45.13 -41.64 -10.30
C ILE A 3 -45.48 -42.70 -11.36
N SER A 4 -45.99 -43.86 -10.94
CA SER A 4 -46.41 -44.92 -11.87
C SER A 4 -47.66 -44.52 -12.66
N PHE A 5 -48.58 -43.77 -12.04
CA PHE A 5 -49.79 -43.27 -12.70
C PHE A 5 -49.46 -42.19 -13.74
N ALA A 6 -48.56 -41.26 -13.42
CA ALA A 6 -48.09 -40.29 -14.40
C ALA A 6 -47.36 -40.96 -15.57
N LYS A 7 -46.49 -41.97 -15.31
CA LYS A 7 -45.84 -42.77 -16.36
C LYS A 7 -46.84 -43.54 -17.25
N PHE A 8 -48.00 -43.90 -16.71
CA PHE A 8 -49.06 -44.53 -17.47
C PHE A 8 -49.73 -43.52 -18.42
N GLU A 9 -50.11 -42.35 -17.91
CA GLU A 9 -50.69 -41.27 -18.72
C GLU A 9 -49.72 -40.76 -19.81
N THR A 10 -48.41 -40.76 -19.54
CA THR A 10 -47.40 -40.46 -20.59
C THR A 10 -47.40 -41.48 -21.72
N ARG A 11 -47.66 -42.76 -21.43
CA ARG A 11 -47.77 -43.80 -22.47
C ARG A 11 -49.05 -43.63 -23.29
N LEU A 12 -50.10 -43.09 -22.68
CA LEU A 12 -51.36 -42.73 -23.33
C LEU A 12 -51.30 -41.42 -24.13
N LYS A 13 -50.14 -40.74 -24.15
CA LYS A 13 -49.91 -39.42 -24.80
C LYS A 13 -50.69 -38.25 -24.18
N GLU A 14 -51.28 -38.43 -23.00
CA GLU A 14 -51.97 -37.38 -22.25
C GLU A 14 -50.99 -36.57 -21.39
N ILE A 15 -50.13 -35.78 -22.05
CA ILE A 15 -49.00 -35.07 -21.42
C ILE A 15 -49.49 -34.01 -20.42
N GLU A 16 -50.59 -33.30 -20.74
CA GLU A 16 -51.16 -32.28 -19.85
C GLU A 16 -51.74 -32.88 -18.57
N ARG A 17 -52.39 -34.04 -18.70
CA ARG A 17 -52.94 -34.79 -17.56
C ARG A 17 -51.82 -35.31 -16.67
N ALA A 18 -50.74 -35.82 -17.27
CA ALA A 18 -49.53 -36.20 -16.54
C ALA A 18 -48.92 -35.02 -15.77
N ARG A 19 -48.83 -33.81 -16.36
CA ARG A 19 -48.39 -32.57 -15.65
C ARG A 19 -49.28 -32.23 -14.46
N MET A 20 -50.61 -32.30 -14.63
CA MET A 20 -51.56 -32.02 -13.56
C MET A 20 -51.46 -33.03 -12.41
N ILE A 21 -51.22 -34.30 -12.72
CA ILE A 21 -50.99 -35.35 -11.71
C ILE A 21 -49.71 -35.07 -10.92
N PHE A 22 -48.63 -34.65 -11.59
CA PHE A 22 -47.39 -34.27 -10.90
C PHE A 22 -47.59 -33.05 -10.00
N LYS A 23 -48.26 -31.99 -10.48
CA LYS A 23 -48.60 -30.81 -9.66
C LYS A 23 -49.46 -31.18 -8.44
N PHE A 24 -50.51 -31.95 -8.67
CA PHE A 24 -51.42 -32.40 -7.59
C PHE A 24 -50.70 -33.28 -6.55
N ALA A 25 -49.80 -34.15 -7.01
CA ALA A 25 -49.01 -34.98 -6.13
C ALA A 25 -48.01 -34.15 -5.29
N LEU A 26 -47.49 -33.05 -5.82
CA LEU A 26 -46.61 -32.13 -5.08
C LEU A 26 -47.35 -31.37 -3.96
N ASP A 27 -48.61 -31.00 -4.18
CA ASP A 27 -49.42 -30.27 -3.20
C ASP A 27 -49.89 -31.16 -2.03
N LYS A 28 -50.06 -32.47 -2.27
CA LYS A 28 -50.67 -33.41 -1.32
C LYS A 28 -49.67 -34.22 -0.48
N LEU A 29 -48.42 -34.37 -0.92
CA LEU A 29 -47.45 -35.25 -0.25
C LEU A 29 -46.64 -34.54 0.86
N PRO A 30 -46.28 -35.24 1.96
CA PRO A 30 -45.34 -34.77 2.96
C PRO A 30 -43.91 -34.59 2.39
N GLU A 31 -43.16 -33.65 2.96
CA GLU A 31 -41.85 -33.18 2.45
C GLU A 31 -40.84 -34.29 2.15
N GLY A 32 -40.75 -35.34 2.98
CA GLY A 32 -39.81 -36.44 2.77
C GLY A 32 -40.04 -37.33 1.53
N GLN A 33 -41.20 -37.29 0.87
CA GLN A 33 -41.46 -38.02 -0.37
C GLN A 33 -41.45 -37.13 -1.62
N LYS A 34 -41.30 -35.81 -1.45
CA LYS A 34 -41.30 -34.85 -2.56
C LYS A 34 -40.04 -34.99 -3.42
N GLU A 35 -38.89 -35.33 -2.85
CA GLU A 35 -37.62 -35.39 -3.60
C GLU A 35 -37.66 -36.40 -4.77
N ASN A 36 -38.15 -37.62 -4.49
CA ASN A 36 -38.32 -38.67 -5.50
C ASN A 36 -39.35 -38.27 -6.59
N LEU A 37 -40.40 -37.55 -6.19
CA LEU A 37 -41.42 -37.05 -7.10
C LEU A 37 -40.89 -35.90 -7.98
N TYR A 38 -40.08 -34.99 -7.43
CA TYR A 38 -39.40 -33.93 -8.19
C TYR A 38 -38.38 -34.49 -9.18
N ASN A 39 -37.63 -35.52 -8.80
CA ASN A 39 -36.70 -36.19 -9.72
C ASN A 39 -37.47 -36.81 -10.90
N ALA A 40 -38.58 -37.49 -10.63
CA ALA A 40 -39.46 -38.04 -11.66
C ALA A 40 -40.11 -36.93 -12.51
N TYR A 41 -40.53 -35.82 -11.90
CA TYR A 41 -41.15 -34.69 -12.61
C TYR A 41 -40.14 -33.92 -13.46
N THR A 42 -38.91 -33.76 -13.00
CA THR A 42 -37.81 -33.15 -13.78
C THR A 42 -37.43 -34.03 -14.96
N GLN A 43 -37.36 -35.36 -14.78
CA GLN A 43 -37.13 -36.29 -15.90
C GLN A 43 -38.27 -36.25 -16.92
N PHE A 44 -39.51 -36.13 -16.44
CA PHE A 44 -40.68 -36.00 -17.29
C PHE A 44 -40.69 -34.69 -18.10
N GLU A 45 -40.46 -33.53 -17.47
CA GLU A 45 -40.37 -32.25 -18.19
C GLU A 45 -39.14 -32.20 -19.11
N LYS A 46 -38.01 -32.87 -18.78
CA LYS A 46 -36.88 -33.00 -19.70
C LYS A 46 -37.23 -33.79 -20.97
N GLN A 47 -38.14 -34.75 -20.88
CA GLN A 47 -38.55 -35.60 -22.00
C GLN A 47 -39.70 -34.99 -22.81
N TYR A 48 -40.60 -34.24 -22.17
CA TYR A 48 -41.89 -33.82 -22.76
C TYR A 48 -42.24 -32.33 -22.55
N GLY A 49 -41.39 -31.56 -21.88
CA GLY A 49 -41.60 -30.16 -21.55
C GLY A 49 -40.94 -29.19 -22.53
N GLY A 50 -41.47 -27.97 -22.57
CA GLY A 50 -40.77 -26.82 -23.16
C GLY A 50 -39.71 -26.27 -22.20
N LYS A 51 -38.77 -25.48 -22.72
CA LYS A 51 -37.66 -24.87 -21.94
C LYS A 51 -38.15 -24.18 -20.65
N ASP A 52 -39.24 -23.43 -20.75
CA ASP A 52 -39.84 -22.67 -19.63
C ASP A 52 -40.47 -23.57 -18.55
N GLY A 53 -41.02 -24.73 -18.96
CA GLY A 53 -41.58 -25.71 -18.04
C GLY A 53 -40.50 -26.43 -17.24
N ILE A 54 -39.40 -26.80 -17.90
CA ILE A 54 -38.22 -27.40 -17.25
C ILE A 54 -37.63 -26.43 -16.23
N GLU A 55 -37.51 -25.16 -16.60
CA GLU A 55 -37.00 -24.12 -15.72
C GLU A 55 -37.87 -23.99 -14.46
N HIS A 56 -39.20 -23.82 -14.58
CA HIS A 56 -40.09 -23.70 -13.42
C HIS A 56 -39.98 -24.89 -12.43
N VAL A 57 -39.81 -26.12 -12.93
CA VAL A 57 -39.67 -27.32 -12.08
C VAL A 57 -38.32 -27.42 -11.40
N VAL A 58 -37.24 -27.13 -12.13
CA VAL A 58 -35.88 -27.09 -11.56
C VAL A 58 -35.79 -26.01 -10.48
N MET A 59 -36.40 -24.86 -10.70
CA MET A 59 -36.45 -23.77 -9.73
C MET A 59 -37.27 -24.14 -8.49
N SER A 60 -38.40 -24.82 -8.66
CA SER A 60 -39.21 -25.33 -7.53
C SER A 60 -38.43 -26.35 -6.68
N LYS A 61 -37.66 -27.25 -7.32
CA LYS A 61 -36.79 -28.19 -6.61
C LYS A 61 -35.68 -27.48 -5.85
N ARG A 62 -35.05 -26.47 -6.46
CA ARG A 62 -34.00 -25.66 -5.82
C ARG A 62 -34.55 -24.89 -4.62
N ARG A 63 -35.76 -24.31 -4.71
CA ARG A 63 -36.41 -23.61 -3.59
C ARG A 63 -36.54 -24.50 -2.36
N ILE A 64 -37.06 -25.72 -2.52
CA ILE A 64 -37.22 -26.65 -1.38
C ILE A 64 -35.87 -27.04 -0.80
N LYS A 65 -34.87 -27.32 -1.65
CA LYS A 65 -33.52 -27.63 -1.17
C LYS A 65 -32.94 -26.49 -0.33
N TYR A 66 -33.10 -25.24 -0.78
CA TYR A 66 -32.68 -24.09 0.00
C TYR A 66 -33.50 -23.92 1.28
N GLU A 67 -34.81 -24.17 1.26
CA GLU A 67 -35.65 -24.13 2.47
C GLU A 67 -35.24 -25.21 3.51
N GLU A 68 -34.89 -26.41 3.05
CA GLU A 68 -34.34 -27.48 3.90
C GLU A 68 -32.96 -27.10 4.46
N GLU A 69 -32.05 -26.61 3.62
CA GLU A 69 -30.72 -26.14 4.05
C GLU A 69 -30.81 -24.96 5.04
N LEU A 70 -31.80 -24.09 4.87
CA LEU A 70 -32.08 -22.97 5.79
C LEU A 70 -32.74 -23.43 7.09
N ALA A 71 -33.52 -24.52 7.08
CA ALA A 71 -34.07 -25.12 8.29
C ALA A 71 -32.97 -25.77 9.14
N GLU A 72 -32.00 -26.42 8.51
CA GLU A 72 -30.85 -27.04 9.17
C GLU A 72 -29.82 -26.00 9.63
N THR A 73 -29.51 -25.02 8.77
CA THR A 73 -28.49 -24.00 9.02
C THR A 73 -29.01 -22.57 8.76
N PRO A 74 -29.86 -22.02 9.64
CA PRO A 74 -30.44 -20.68 9.45
C PRO A 74 -29.41 -19.56 9.25
N HIS A 75 -28.23 -19.69 9.86
CA HIS A 75 -27.18 -18.68 9.88
C HIS A 75 -26.27 -18.67 8.63
N ASN A 76 -26.49 -19.55 7.66
CA ASN A 76 -25.68 -19.58 6.44
C ASN A 76 -26.15 -18.54 5.42
N TYR A 77 -25.54 -17.36 5.45
CA TYR A 77 -25.89 -16.25 4.55
C TYR A 77 -25.62 -16.52 3.06
N ASP A 78 -24.78 -17.49 2.70
CA ASP A 78 -24.57 -17.83 1.28
C ASP A 78 -25.79 -18.51 0.67
N VAL A 79 -26.43 -19.41 1.42
CA VAL A 79 -27.67 -20.07 1.01
C VAL A 79 -28.79 -19.04 0.82
N TRP A 80 -28.85 -18.04 1.71
CA TRP A 80 -29.76 -16.91 1.53
C TRP A 80 -29.50 -16.12 0.25
N PHE A 81 -28.22 -15.84 -0.10
CA PHE A 81 -27.90 -15.15 -1.36
C PHE A 81 -28.30 -15.96 -2.59
N ASP A 82 -28.03 -17.25 -2.59
CA ASP A 82 -28.39 -18.12 -3.71
C ASP A 82 -29.91 -18.27 -3.83
N TYR A 83 -30.63 -18.33 -2.70
CA TYR A 83 -32.08 -18.36 -2.67
C TYR A 83 -32.70 -17.05 -3.19
N ILE A 84 -32.15 -15.90 -2.80
CA ILE A 84 -32.60 -14.60 -3.29
C ILE A 84 -32.39 -14.47 -4.79
N ARG A 85 -31.22 -14.86 -5.32
CA ARG A 85 -30.95 -14.86 -6.77
C ARG A 85 -31.91 -15.76 -7.54
N LEU A 86 -32.28 -16.89 -6.93
CA LEU A 86 -33.29 -17.79 -7.48
C LEU A 86 -34.65 -17.09 -7.56
N GLU A 87 -35.07 -16.40 -6.51
CA GLU A 87 -36.35 -15.70 -6.48
C GLU A 87 -36.37 -14.46 -7.40
N GLU A 88 -35.26 -13.72 -7.49
CA GLU A 88 -35.09 -12.59 -8.41
C GLU A 88 -35.33 -13.01 -9.86
N SER A 89 -34.93 -14.23 -10.26
CA SER A 89 -35.21 -14.73 -11.61
C SER A 89 -36.70 -15.03 -11.89
N THR A 90 -37.55 -15.06 -10.86
CA THR A 90 -38.99 -15.33 -11.00
C THR A 90 -39.86 -14.08 -11.03
N ASP A 91 -39.27 -12.88 -10.86
CA ASP A 91 -39.91 -11.56 -10.87
C ASP A 91 -41.15 -11.42 -9.95
N ARG A 92 -41.30 -12.30 -8.96
CA ARG A 92 -42.41 -12.23 -7.99
C ARG A 92 -42.01 -11.33 -6.82
N HIS A 93 -42.28 -10.04 -6.95
CA HIS A 93 -41.85 -9.01 -5.99
C HIS A 93 -42.27 -9.31 -4.55
N GLU A 94 -43.49 -9.82 -4.32
CA GLU A 94 -43.98 -10.16 -2.97
C GLU A 94 -43.19 -11.28 -2.31
N LYS A 95 -42.86 -12.34 -3.07
CA LYS A 95 -42.10 -13.49 -2.54
C LYS A 95 -40.66 -13.12 -2.28
N ILE A 96 -40.07 -12.32 -3.18
CA ILE A 96 -38.71 -11.81 -3.01
C ILE A 96 -38.62 -10.99 -1.71
N ARG A 97 -39.60 -10.11 -1.46
CA ARG A 97 -39.70 -9.35 -0.20
C ARG A 97 -39.80 -10.24 1.02
N GLU A 98 -40.69 -11.22 1.00
CA GLU A 98 -40.85 -12.16 2.11
C GLU A 98 -39.54 -12.90 2.41
N VAL A 99 -38.82 -13.32 1.38
CA VAL A 99 -37.51 -13.98 1.52
C VAL A 99 -36.46 -13.03 2.11
N TYR A 100 -36.41 -11.77 1.66
CA TYR A 100 -35.52 -10.77 2.23
C TYR A 100 -35.87 -10.46 3.69
N GLU A 101 -37.14 -10.29 4.05
CA GLU A 101 -37.60 -10.06 5.42
C GLU A 101 -37.27 -11.24 6.35
N ARG A 102 -37.47 -12.48 5.87
CA ARG A 102 -37.06 -13.70 6.58
C ARG A 102 -35.55 -13.77 6.78
N ALA A 103 -34.77 -13.46 5.75
CA ALA A 103 -33.32 -13.44 5.82
C ALA A 103 -32.80 -12.37 6.79
N ILE A 104 -33.47 -11.21 6.84
CA ILE A 104 -33.17 -10.11 7.76
C ILE A 104 -33.48 -10.49 9.21
N ALA A 105 -34.59 -11.20 9.46
CA ALA A 105 -34.95 -11.64 10.80
C ALA A 105 -33.86 -12.53 11.44
N GLN A 106 -33.03 -13.19 10.63
CA GLN A 106 -31.92 -14.00 11.10
C GLN A 106 -30.67 -13.16 11.41
N VAL A 107 -30.75 -12.44 12.53
CA VAL A 107 -29.66 -11.63 13.07
C VAL A 107 -28.47 -12.53 13.46
N PRO A 108 -27.22 -12.18 13.09
CA PRO A 108 -26.06 -12.95 13.49
C PRO A 108 -25.94 -13.06 15.03
N PRO A 109 -25.73 -14.27 15.59
CA PRO A 109 -25.69 -14.49 17.04
C PRO A 109 -24.42 -13.93 17.70
N ALA A 110 -23.33 -13.82 16.93
CA ALA A 110 -22.08 -13.23 17.39
C ALA A 110 -21.89 -11.82 16.84
N ALA A 111 -21.51 -10.88 17.70
CA ALA A 111 -21.22 -9.50 17.34
C ALA A 111 -19.81 -9.30 16.74
N GLU A 112 -19.28 -10.30 16.03
CA GLU A 112 -17.99 -10.19 15.36
C GLU A 112 -18.13 -9.67 13.94
N LYS A 113 -17.24 -8.75 13.57
CA LYS A 113 -17.23 -8.09 12.25
C LYS A 113 -17.26 -9.08 11.07
N ARG A 114 -16.77 -10.31 11.21
CA ARG A 114 -16.72 -11.30 10.13
C ARG A 114 -18.11 -11.79 9.73
N TYR A 115 -18.97 -12.14 10.70
CA TYR A 115 -20.32 -12.64 10.44
C TYR A 115 -21.25 -11.51 9.98
N TRP A 116 -21.06 -10.30 10.51
CA TRP A 116 -21.83 -9.13 10.12
C TRP A 116 -21.54 -8.62 8.71
N ARG A 117 -20.37 -8.91 8.12
CA ARG A 117 -20.05 -8.50 6.75
C ARG A 117 -21.10 -9.00 5.76
N ARG A 118 -21.36 -10.31 5.74
CA ARG A 118 -22.31 -10.91 4.80
C ARG A 118 -23.75 -10.48 5.08
N TYR A 119 -24.13 -10.43 6.35
CA TYR A 119 -25.43 -9.93 6.76
C TYR A 119 -25.67 -8.48 6.30
N ILE A 120 -24.66 -7.60 6.34
CA ILE A 120 -24.80 -6.23 5.84
C ILE A 120 -24.90 -6.18 4.32
N TYR A 121 -24.19 -7.05 3.61
CA TYR A 121 -24.39 -7.16 2.16
C TYR A 121 -25.82 -7.58 1.82
N LEU A 122 -26.44 -8.47 2.60
CA LEU A 122 -27.86 -8.81 2.44
C LEU A 122 -28.77 -7.58 2.54
N TRP A 123 -28.57 -6.73 3.54
CA TRP A 123 -29.29 -5.44 3.66
C TRP A 123 -29.03 -4.51 2.47
N LEU A 124 -27.79 -4.43 1.98
CA LEU A 124 -27.44 -3.61 0.82
C LEU A 124 -28.07 -4.13 -0.46
N PHE A 125 -28.08 -5.45 -0.68
CA PHE A 125 -28.74 -6.06 -1.83
C PHE A 125 -30.25 -5.86 -1.77
N TYR A 126 -30.86 -6.01 -0.58
CA TYR A 126 -32.28 -5.73 -0.41
C TYR A 126 -32.63 -4.28 -0.76
N ALA A 127 -31.83 -3.32 -0.29
CA ALA A 127 -32.05 -1.91 -0.58
C ALA A 127 -31.84 -1.56 -2.07
N VAL A 128 -30.84 -2.17 -2.72
CA VAL A 128 -30.61 -1.99 -4.16
C VAL A 128 -31.75 -2.63 -4.96
N TRP A 129 -32.22 -3.81 -4.56
CA TRP A 129 -33.33 -4.51 -5.22
C TRP A 129 -34.65 -3.74 -5.12
N GLU A 130 -34.98 -3.22 -3.93
CA GLU A 130 -36.17 -2.37 -3.76
C GLU A 130 -36.08 -1.09 -4.61
N GLU A 131 -34.87 -0.57 -4.81
CA GLU A 131 -34.63 0.61 -5.65
C GLU A 131 -34.72 0.31 -7.16
N THR A 132 -34.08 -0.76 -7.64
CA THR A 132 -33.96 -1.02 -9.09
C THR A 132 -35.13 -1.82 -9.67
N VAL A 133 -35.65 -2.79 -8.91
CA VAL A 133 -36.67 -3.74 -9.40
C VAL A 133 -38.04 -3.37 -8.88
N ALA A 134 -38.15 -3.09 -7.57
CA ALA A 134 -39.45 -2.82 -6.97
C ALA A 134 -39.91 -1.36 -7.12
N ASN A 135 -38.99 -0.43 -7.42
CA ASN A 135 -39.22 1.03 -7.53
C ASN A 135 -39.90 1.65 -6.28
N ASP A 136 -39.81 1.02 -5.11
CA ASP A 136 -40.38 1.56 -3.86
C ASP A 136 -39.30 2.28 -3.05
N VAL A 137 -39.20 3.58 -3.34
CA VAL A 137 -38.23 4.49 -2.73
C VAL A 137 -38.41 4.62 -1.21
N GLU A 138 -39.66 4.65 -0.71
CA GLU A 138 -39.91 4.89 0.70
C GLU A 138 -39.51 3.68 1.53
N ARG A 139 -39.81 2.47 1.05
CA ARG A 139 -39.35 1.24 1.69
C ARG A 139 -37.83 1.13 1.67
N ALA A 140 -37.18 1.42 0.54
CA ALA A 140 -35.72 1.41 0.47
C ALA A 140 -35.10 2.34 1.53
N ARG A 141 -35.70 3.52 1.79
CA ARG A 141 -35.28 4.41 2.89
C ARG A 141 -35.45 3.75 4.26
N GLN A 142 -36.59 3.11 4.52
CA GLN A 142 -36.84 2.41 5.78
C GLN A 142 -35.87 1.25 6.00
N VAL A 143 -35.53 0.51 4.94
CA VAL A 143 -34.54 -0.57 4.97
C VAL A 143 -33.17 -0.05 5.42
N TYR A 144 -32.70 1.06 4.85
CA TYR A 144 -31.45 1.69 5.28
C TYR A 144 -31.50 2.17 6.75
N ILE A 145 -32.61 2.81 7.17
CA ILE A 145 -32.78 3.29 8.55
C ILE A 145 -32.78 2.11 9.54
N ASN A 146 -33.48 1.03 9.22
CA ASN A 146 -33.55 -0.16 10.05
C ASN A 146 -32.19 -0.87 10.12
N CYS A 147 -31.46 -0.95 9.00
CA CYS A 147 -30.09 -1.46 8.96
C CYS A 147 -29.17 -0.66 9.90
N ILE A 148 -29.25 0.67 9.86
CA ILE A 148 -28.44 1.56 10.74
C ILE A 148 -28.82 1.36 12.22
N LYS A 149 -30.10 1.21 12.56
CA LYS A 149 -30.52 0.97 13.94
C LYS A 149 -30.03 -0.37 14.49
N LEU A 150 -29.98 -1.39 13.64
CA LEU A 150 -29.61 -2.74 14.03
C LEU A 150 -28.09 -2.89 14.25
N ILE A 151 -27.27 -2.15 13.51
CA ILE A 151 -25.80 -2.23 13.61
C ILE A 151 -25.33 -1.68 14.97
N PRO A 152 -24.63 -2.48 15.78
CA PRO A 152 -23.95 -2.00 16.99
C PRO A 152 -22.73 -1.14 16.64
N HIS A 153 -22.93 0.16 16.42
CA HIS A 153 -21.88 1.12 16.03
C HIS A 153 -20.73 1.25 17.05
N LYS A 154 -20.92 0.79 18.29
CA LYS A 154 -19.90 0.82 19.35
C LYS A 154 -18.83 -0.28 19.23
N GLN A 155 -19.17 -1.42 18.64
CA GLN A 155 -18.26 -2.58 18.56
C GLN A 155 -17.60 -2.70 17.20
N PHE A 156 -18.34 -2.42 16.12
CA PHE A 156 -17.80 -2.39 14.78
C PHE A 156 -18.56 -1.37 13.94
N THR A 157 -17.86 -0.80 12.97
CA THR A 157 -18.42 0.26 12.11
C THR A 157 -18.33 -0.15 10.64
N PHE A 158 -19.40 0.06 9.90
CA PHE A 158 -19.50 -0.28 8.48
C PHE A 158 -19.71 0.97 7.62
N SER A 159 -18.60 1.58 7.18
CA SER A 159 -18.62 2.78 6.32
C SER A 159 -19.39 2.56 5.01
N LYS A 160 -19.36 1.34 4.45
CA LYS A 160 -20.00 1.06 3.16
C LYS A 160 -21.52 1.29 3.20
N VAL A 161 -22.19 1.00 4.32
CA VAL A 161 -23.64 1.20 4.46
C VAL A 161 -24.00 2.67 4.37
N TRP A 162 -23.31 3.50 5.15
CA TRP A 162 -23.50 4.94 5.15
C TRP A 162 -23.25 5.58 3.78
N VAL A 163 -22.19 5.16 3.08
CA VAL A 163 -21.89 5.65 1.72
C VAL A 163 -22.97 5.22 0.72
N MET A 164 -23.46 3.98 0.78
CA MET A 164 -24.53 3.55 -0.11
C MET A 164 -25.84 4.27 0.19
N TYR A 165 -26.15 4.51 1.46
CA TYR A 165 -27.33 5.27 1.85
C TYR A 165 -27.25 6.74 1.41
N SER A 166 -26.07 7.38 1.50
CA SER A 166 -25.89 8.73 0.98
C SER A 166 -26.03 8.78 -0.55
N HIS A 167 -25.46 7.82 -1.30
CA HIS A 167 -25.65 7.75 -2.74
C HIS A 167 -27.12 7.50 -3.14
N PHE A 168 -27.85 6.69 -2.37
CA PHE A 168 -29.29 6.51 -2.54
C PHE A 168 -30.03 7.85 -2.37
N LEU A 169 -29.76 8.60 -1.30
CA LEU A 169 -30.39 9.90 -1.07
C LEU A 169 -30.03 10.94 -2.15
N ILE A 170 -28.81 10.90 -2.71
CA ILE A 170 -28.43 11.74 -3.85
C ILE A 170 -29.24 11.39 -5.09
N ARG A 171 -29.50 10.09 -5.35
CA ARG A 171 -30.35 9.67 -6.48
C ARG A 171 -31.80 10.15 -6.32
N LEU A 172 -32.27 10.28 -5.07
CA LEU A 172 -33.55 10.91 -4.74
C LEU A 172 -33.53 12.44 -4.76
N LEU A 173 -32.37 13.04 -5.06
CA LEU A 173 -32.13 14.49 -5.02
C LEU A 173 -32.35 15.13 -3.64
N ASP A 174 -32.40 14.34 -2.56
CA ASP A 174 -32.50 14.86 -1.19
C ASP A 174 -31.12 15.08 -0.59
N LEU A 175 -30.52 16.21 -0.96
CA LEU A 175 -29.21 16.63 -0.46
C LEU A 175 -29.23 16.93 1.05
N THR A 176 -30.37 17.37 1.59
CA THR A 176 -30.44 17.75 3.01
C THR A 176 -30.36 16.53 3.91
N GLN A 177 -31.08 15.46 3.57
CA GLN A 177 -31.00 14.20 4.31
C GLN A 177 -29.67 13.51 4.05
N ALA A 178 -29.13 13.54 2.82
CA ALA A 178 -27.82 12.97 2.53
C ALA A 178 -26.72 13.58 3.43
N ARG A 179 -26.74 14.92 3.59
CA ARG A 179 -25.82 15.64 4.50
C ARG A 179 -26.03 15.27 5.96
N LYS A 180 -27.28 15.19 6.44
CA LYS A 180 -27.59 14.76 7.81
C LYS A 180 -27.08 13.36 8.09
N VAL A 181 -27.29 12.44 7.16
CA VAL A 181 -26.86 11.04 7.26
C VAL A 181 -25.34 10.94 7.28
N LEU A 182 -24.63 11.66 6.41
CA LEU A 182 -23.16 11.67 6.42
C LEU A 182 -22.59 12.36 7.67
N GLY A 183 -23.23 13.42 8.15
CA GLY A 183 -22.88 14.05 9.43
C GLY A 183 -23.09 13.11 10.63
N GLN A 184 -24.21 12.39 10.66
CA GLN A 184 -24.48 11.36 11.67
C GLN A 184 -23.47 10.21 11.56
N ALA A 185 -23.10 9.82 10.33
CA ALA A 185 -22.10 8.78 10.09
C ALA A 185 -20.74 9.17 10.65
N ILE A 186 -20.31 10.43 10.48
CA ILE A 186 -19.04 10.93 11.05
C ILE A 186 -19.09 10.95 12.58
N GLY A 187 -20.19 11.45 13.17
CA GLY A 187 -20.33 11.51 14.63
C GLY A 187 -20.40 10.13 15.29
N MET A 188 -21.04 9.16 14.64
CA MET A 188 -21.17 7.79 15.17
C MET A 188 -19.95 6.92 14.82
N CYS A 189 -19.32 7.15 13.68
CA CYS A 189 -18.31 6.28 13.07
C CYS A 189 -17.25 7.11 12.32
N PRO A 190 -16.31 7.78 12.99
CA PRO A 190 -15.28 8.53 12.28
C PRO A 190 -14.32 7.54 11.59
N LYS A 191 -14.34 7.53 10.26
CA LYS A 191 -13.45 6.73 9.41
C LYS A 191 -13.03 7.53 8.21
N GLU A 192 -11.77 7.40 7.81
CA GLU A 192 -11.20 8.09 6.65
C GLU A 192 -12.03 7.92 5.38
N ARG A 193 -12.55 6.71 5.10
CA ARG A 193 -13.38 6.48 3.92
C ARG A 193 -14.68 7.30 3.92
N LEU A 194 -15.27 7.55 5.09
CA LEU A 194 -16.50 8.37 5.20
C LEU A 194 -16.22 9.84 4.96
N PHE A 195 -15.12 10.35 5.54
CA PHE A 195 -14.65 11.70 5.27
C PHE A 195 -14.36 11.89 3.78
N LYS A 196 -13.60 10.97 3.15
CA LYS A 196 -13.32 11.01 1.70
C LYS A 196 -14.61 11.07 0.87
N SER A 197 -15.56 10.16 1.12
CA SER A 197 -16.83 10.17 0.38
C SER A 197 -17.67 11.41 0.61
N TYR A 198 -17.63 12.00 1.81
CA TYR A 198 -18.40 13.20 2.10
C TYR A 198 -17.75 14.44 1.46
N ILE A 199 -16.42 14.53 1.50
CA ILE A 199 -15.66 15.57 0.81
C ILE A 199 -15.87 15.49 -0.70
N GLU A 200 -15.79 14.30 -1.30
CA GLU A 200 -16.07 14.10 -2.73
C GLU A 200 -17.49 14.54 -3.11
N LEU A 201 -18.46 14.26 -2.25
CA LEU A 201 -19.84 14.72 -2.42
C LEU A 201 -19.95 16.24 -2.38
N GLU A 202 -19.42 16.90 -1.35
CA GLU A 202 -19.52 18.37 -1.24
C GLU A 202 -18.68 19.08 -2.32
N LEU A 203 -17.58 18.47 -2.76
CA LEU A 203 -16.80 18.93 -3.91
C LEU A 203 -17.62 18.86 -5.21
N SER A 204 -18.39 17.78 -5.40
CA SER A 204 -19.31 17.68 -6.56
C SER A 204 -20.42 18.73 -6.53
N LEU A 205 -20.84 19.16 -5.33
CA LEU A 205 -21.82 20.23 -5.13
C LEU A 205 -21.20 21.64 -5.16
N ARG A 206 -19.86 21.74 -5.23
CA ARG A 206 -19.07 22.99 -5.19
C ARG A 206 -19.29 23.83 -3.94
N ASP A 207 -19.61 23.19 -2.81
CA ASP A 207 -19.78 23.87 -1.51
C ASP A 207 -18.46 23.85 -0.72
N PHE A 208 -17.55 24.75 -1.10
CA PHE A 208 -16.19 24.75 -0.57
C PHE A 208 -16.10 25.13 0.91
N ASP A 209 -17.02 25.96 1.41
CA ASP A 209 -17.06 26.34 2.83
C ASP A 209 -17.37 25.13 3.73
N ARG A 210 -18.28 24.26 3.29
CA ARG A 210 -18.52 22.99 3.98
C ARG A 210 -17.34 22.06 3.89
N VAL A 211 -16.70 21.96 2.72
CA VAL A 211 -15.51 21.13 2.56
C VAL A 211 -14.40 21.55 3.54
N ARG A 212 -14.22 22.85 3.77
CA ARG A 212 -13.29 23.38 4.79
C ARG A 212 -13.63 22.89 6.20
N ILE A 213 -14.88 23.02 6.61
CA ILE A 213 -15.34 22.55 7.93
C ILE A 213 -15.14 21.03 8.06
N LEU A 214 -15.34 20.28 6.97
CA LEU A 214 -15.13 18.83 6.97
C LEU A 214 -13.67 18.45 7.10
N TYR A 215 -12.77 19.14 6.39
CA TYR A 215 -11.34 18.93 6.56
C TYR A 215 -10.87 19.33 7.95
N GLN A 216 -11.34 20.45 8.52
CA GLN A 216 -11.04 20.82 9.91
C GLN A 216 -11.44 19.72 10.90
N LYS A 217 -12.67 19.20 10.80
CA LYS A 217 -13.13 18.06 11.62
C LYS A 217 -12.35 16.77 11.37
N TYR A 218 -11.90 16.57 10.13
CA TYR A 218 -11.09 15.42 9.76
C TYR A 218 -9.72 15.48 10.45
N LEU A 219 -9.12 16.66 10.46
CA LEU A 219 -7.82 16.94 11.08
C LEU A 219 -7.92 16.93 12.61
N GLU A 220 -9.03 17.41 13.20
CA GLU A 220 -9.30 17.26 14.64
C GLU A 220 -9.36 15.78 15.06
N TRP A 221 -9.98 14.94 14.23
CA TRP A 221 -10.11 13.52 14.53
C TRP A 221 -8.79 12.75 14.33
N ASN A 222 -8.05 13.03 13.26
CA ASN A 222 -6.77 12.39 12.99
C ASN A 222 -5.72 13.40 12.50
N PRO A 223 -5.06 14.10 13.43
CA PRO A 223 -3.98 15.04 13.10
C PRO A 223 -2.75 14.37 12.48
N VAL A 224 -2.58 13.06 12.70
CA VAL A 224 -1.40 12.28 12.29
C VAL A 224 -1.42 11.96 10.79
N ASN A 225 -2.59 12.00 10.14
CA ASN A 225 -2.74 11.61 8.74
C ASN A 225 -2.25 12.70 7.77
N CYS A 226 -1.02 12.54 7.26
CA CYS A 226 -0.42 13.43 6.26
C CYS A 226 -1.25 13.54 4.97
N TYR A 227 -1.93 12.46 4.53
CA TYR A 227 -2.75 12.50 3.31
C TYR A 227 -3.91 13.49 3.44
N GLY A 228 -4.49 13.62 4.64
CA GLY A 228 -5.54 14.59 4.93
C GLY A 228 -5.07 16.03 4.74
N TRP A 229 -3.90 16.35 5.30
CA TRP A 229 -3.27 17.66 5.19
C TRP A 229 -2.97 18.03 3.74
N ILE A 230 -2.38 17.09 2.98
CA ILE A 230 -2.04 17.29 1.56
C ILE A 230 -3.31 17.56 0.75
N LYS A 231 -4.37 16.76 0.93
CA LYS A 231 -5.62 16.96 0.19
C LYS A 231 -6.35 18.24 0.57
N PHE A 232 -6.22 18.70 1.82
CA PHE A 232 -6.79 19.97 2.23
C PHE A 232 -6.04 21.15 1.60
N ALA A 233 -4.70 21.10 1.58
CA ALA A 233 -3.89 22.13 0.96
C ALA A 233 -4.03 22.16 -0.58
N GLU A 234 -4.08 20.99 -1.23
CA GLU A 234 -4.37 20.88 -2.68
C GLU A 234 -5.73 21.50 -3.02
N LEU A 235 -6.74 21.31 -2.15
CA LEU A 235 -8.05 21.95 -2.33
C LEU A 235 -7.93 23.48 -2.28
N GLU A 236 -7.35 24.06 -1.24
CA GLU A 236 -7.22 25.53 -1.13
C GLU A 236 -6.37 26.12 -2.26
N SER A 237 -5.33 25.40 -2.73
CA SER A 237 -4.57 25.76 -3.93
C SER A 237 -5.45 25.76 -5.18
N MET A 238 -6.33 24.77 -5.37
CA MET A 238 -7.31 24.76 -6.46
C MET A 238 -8.32 25.92 -6.38
N LEU A 239 -8.58 26.47 -5.18
CA LEU A 239 -9.42 27.65 -4.99
C LEU A 239 -8.67 28.98 -5.21
N GLY A 240 -7.34 28.96 -5.29
CA GLY A 240 -6.49 30.16 -5.39
C GLY A 240 -6.21 30.86 -4.07
N ASP A 241 -6.56 30.25 -2.93
CA ASP A 241 -6.27 30.79 -1.59
C ASP A 241 -4.89 30.30 -1.11
N GLU A 242 -3.82 30.82 -1.72
CA GLU A 242 -2.43 30.40 -1.46
C GLU A 242 -2.00 30.60 0.00
N ASP A 243 -2.34 31.75 0.59
CA ASP A 243 -1.95 32.07 1.97
C ASP A 243 -2.55 31.07 2.98
N ARG A 244 -3.77 30.60 2.69
CA ARG A 244 -4.42 29.57 3.52
C ARG A 244 -3.79 28.21 3.30
N ALA A 245 -3.45 27.86 2.05
CA ALA A 245 -2.72 26.62 1.76
C ALA A 245 -1.36 26.58 2.50
N ARG A 246 -0.60 27.69 2.48
CA ARG A 246 0.65 27.84 3.25
C ARG A 246 0.42 27.68 4.74
N ALA A 247 -0.60 28.35 5.30
CA ALA A 247 -0.94 28.22 6.71
C ALA A 247 -1.30 26.77 7.11
N ILE A 248 -1.97 26.02 6.23
CA ILE A 248 -2.30 24.61 6.43
C ILE A 248 -1.03 23.74 6.44
N PHE A 249 -0.10 23.97 5.50
CA PHE A 249 1.17 23.24 5.46
C PHE A 249 2.04 23.53 6.69
N GLU A 250 2.15 24.79 7.12
CA GLU A 250 2.87 25.17 8.34
C GLU A 250 2.21 24.58 9.59
N ALA A 251 0.88 24.57 9.67
CA ALA A 251 0.15 23.91 10.74
C ALA A 251 0.37 22.40 10.77
N ALA A 252 0.50 21.76 9.59
CA ALA A 252 0.80 20.35 9.48
C ALA A 252 2.23 20.04 9.96
N ILE A 253 3.23 20.86 9.58
CA ILE A 253 4.63 20.71 10.00
C ILE A 253 4.82 20.93 11.51
N ALA A 254 4.04 21.84 12.10
CA ALA A 254 4.05 22.08 13.55
C ALA A 254 3.57 20.86 14.37
N GLN A 255 2.92 19.86 13.76
CA GLN A 255 2.48 18.67 14.47
C GLN A 255 3.64 17.71 14.77
N PRO A 256 3.85 17.33 16.05
CA PRO A 256 5.00 16.52 16.45
C PRO A 256 4.87 15.02 16.12
N ALA A 257 3.69 14.53 15.74
CA ALA A 257 3.43 13.13 15.43
C ALA A 257 2.83 12.98 14.03
N LEU A 258 3.69 13.06 13.01
CA LEU A 258 3.34 12.82 11.61
C LEU A 258 3.79 11.41 11.21
N ASP A 259 2.91 10.64 10.57
CA ASP A 259 3.19 9.26 10.11
C ASP A 259 4.31 9.24 9.04
N MET A 260 4.19 10.12 8.05
CA MET A 260 5.14 10.26 6.95
C MET A 260 5.45 11.75 6.69
N PRO A 261 6.37 12.35 7.47
CA PRO A 261 6.74 13.76 7.30
C PRO A 261 7.30 14.05 5.90
N GLU A 262 8.09 13.13 5.32
CA GLU A 262 8.78 13.33 4.04
C GLU A 262 7.83 13.64 2.87
N ILE A 263 6.68 12.97 2.82
CA ILE A 263 5.70 13.15 1.75
C ILE A 263 5.04 14.53 1.87
N LEU A 264 4.76 14.97 3.10
CA LEU A 264 4.20 16.29 3.38
C LEU A 264 5.19 17.39 2.96
N TRP A 265 6.46 17.27 3.37
CA TRP A 265 7.51 18.22 2.98
C TRP A 265 7.69 18.30 1.47
N LYS A 266 7.73 17.16 0.79
CA LYS A 266 7.79 17.12 -0.68
C LYS A 266 6.58 17.84 -1.30
N SER A 267 5.38 17.55 -0.83
CA SER A 267 4.16 18.18 -1.36
C SER A 267 4.13 19.70 -1.13
N TYR A 268 4.68 20.17 -0.01
CA TYR A 268 4.76 21.60 0.28
C TYR A 268 5.78 22.30 -0.61
N ILE A 269 6.94 21.68 -0.83
CA ILE A 269 7.94 22.15 -1.78
C ILE A 269 7.37 22.17 -3.21
N ASP A 270 6.73 21.09 -3.64
CA ASP A 270 6.09 21.00 -4.97
C ASP A 270 4.99 22.06 -5.14
N PHE A 271 4.32 22.48 -4.06
CA PHE A 271 3.35 23.58 -4.06
C PHE A 271 4.04 24.94 -4.26
N GLU A 272 5.07 25.27 -3.48
CA GLU A 272 5.80 26.55 -3.64
C GLU A 272 6.51 26.65 -5.00
N ILE A 273 6.97 25.53 -5.57
CA ILE A 273 7.51 25.48 -6.94
C ILE A 273 6.44 25.85 -7.97
N LYS A 274 5.20 25.39 -7.82
CA LYS A 274 4.09 25.72 -8.73
C LYS A 274 3.72 27.19 -8.65
N GLU A 275 3.71 27.76 -7.45
CA GLU A 275 3.42 29.18 -7.23
C GLU A 275 4.60 30.11 -7.56
N THR A 276 5.77 29.54 -7.95
CA THR A 276 7.00 30.27 -8.32
C THR A 276 7.61 31.12 -7.18
N GLU A 277 7.26 30.83 -5.92
CA GLU A 277 7.80 31.51 -4.73
C GLU A 277 9.13 30.89 -4.29
N TRP A 278 10.17 31.14 -5.09
CA TRP A 278 11.48 30.52 -4.95
C TRP A 278 12.17 30.79 -3.60
N LYS A 279 11.91 31.95 -2.98
CA LYS A 279 12.52 32.32 -1.70
C LYS A 279 12.00 31.43 -0.57
N ASN A 280 10.67 31.24 -0.50
CA ASN A 280 10.05 30.41 0.52
C ASN A 280 10.46 28.95 0.35
N ALA A 281 10.47 28.44 -0.88
CA ALA A 281 10.93 27.09 -1.17
C ALA A 281 12.39 26.85 -0.69
N ARG A 282 13.30 27.82 -0.86
CA ARG A 282 14.67 27.73 -0.30
C ARG A 282 14.67 27.62 1.21
N GLU A 283 13.89 28.46 1.90
CA GLU A 283 13.77 28.39 3.36
C GLU A 283 13.23 27.05 3.83
N LEU A 284 12.25 26.48 3.13
CA LEU A 284 11.71 25.15 3.43
C LEU A 284 12.76 24.06 3.27
N TYR A 285 13.57 24.10 2.21
CA TYR A 285 14.70 23.19 2.05
C TYR A 285 15.73 23.34 3.17
N HIS A 286 16.01 24.56 3.62
CA HIS A 286 16.91 24.78 4.76
C HIS A 286 16.34 24.20 6.06
N ARG A 287 15.05 24.39 6.34
CA ARG A 287 14.38 23.79 7.51
C ARG A 287 14.35 22.26 7.43
N LEU A 288 14.03 21.72 6.25
CA LEU A 288 14.01 20.27 6.02
C LEU A 288 15.38 19.65 6.26
N LEU A 289 16.46 20.27 5.76
CA LEU A 289 17.82 19.79 5.99
C LEU A 289 18.26 19.89 7.46
N GLN A 290 17.70 20.80 8.25
CA GLN A 290 17.95 20.83 9.70
C GLN A 290 17.26 19.69 10.44
N LEU A 291 16.14 19.19 9.92
CA LEU A 291 15.36 18.11 10.51
C LEU A 291 15.81 16.73 10.03
N THR A 292 16.12 16.60 8.73
CA THR A 292 16.49 15.34 8.09
C THR A 292 17.69 15.54 7.17
N ASP A 293 18.83 14.98 7.58
CA ASP A 293 20.08 14.97 6.79
C ASP A 293 20.09 13.83 5.76
N HIS A 294 19.01 13.70 4.98
CA HIS A 294 18.91 12.66 3.94
C HIS A 294 19.42 13.14 2.58
N VAL A 295 20.19 12.30 1.89
CA VAL A 295 20.76 12.59 0.56
C VAL A 295 19.73 12.98 -0.48
N LYS A 296 18.56 12.33 -0.45
CA LYS A 296 17.48 12.63 -1.41
C LYS A 296 17.04 14.09 -1.31
N VAL A 297 17.03 14.67 -0.10
CA VAL A 297 16.72 16.09 0.11
C VAL A 297 17.79 16.96 -0.53
N HIS A 298 19.08 16.66 -0.31
CA HIS A 298 20.19 17.38 -0.95
C HIS A 298 20.13 17.36 -2.48
N ILE A 299 19.85 16.19 -3.07
CA ILE A 299 19.68 16.05 -4.53
C ILE A 299 18.48 16.87 -5.00
N SER A 300 17.34 16.77 -4.31
CA SER A 300 16.13 17.51 -4.68
C SER A 300 16.32 19.02 -4.57
N PHE A 301 17.08 19.51 -3.58
CA PHE A 301 17.36 20.92 -3.43
C PHE A 301 18.27 21.46 -4.54
N ALA A 302 19.28 20.68 -4.95
CA ALA A 302 20.13 21.05 -6.07
C ALA A 302 19.38 21.05 -7.41
N ASN A 303 18.44 20.13 -7.61
CA ASN A 303 17.55 20.13 -8.77
C ASN A 303 16.55 21.30 -8.71
N PHE A 304 16.06 21.67 -7.54
CA PHE A 304 15.18 22.83 -7.35
C PHE A 304 15.87 24.14 -7.75
N GLU A 305 17.14 24.35 -7.38
CA GLU A 305 17.89 25.56 -7.77
C GLU A 305 18.01 25.72 -9.30
N MET A 306 17.88 24.63 -10.05
CA MET A 306 17.79 24.69 -11.51
C MET A 306 16.43 25.18 -11.97
N SER A 307 15.36 24.66 -11.39
CA SER A 307 13.99 25.06 -11.70
C SER A 307 13.70 26.51 -11.26
N ALA A 308 14.36 26.98 -10.21
CA ALA A 308 14.10 28.29 -9.60
C ALA A 308 14.57 29.50 -10.42
N LEU A 309 15.34 29.30 -11.49
CA LEU A 309 16.02 30.35 -12.24
C LEU A 309 15.72 30.30 -13.74
N ASP A 310 14.53 29.83 -14.14
CA ASP A 310 14.05 29.88 -15.53
C ASP A 310 13.82 31.31 -16.07
N ASN A 311 14.11 32.35 -15.26
CA ASN A 311 14.09 33.77 -15.64
C ASN A 311 15.32 34.21 -16.48
N GLY A 312 15.78 33.38 -17.41
CA GLY A 312 16.72 33.79 -18.47
C GLY A 312 18.23 33.63 -18.19
N ASP A 313 18.65 33.34 -16.96
CA ASP A 313 20.07 33.14 -16.59
C ASP A 313 20.38 31.68 -16.23
N THR A 314 20.30 30.80 -17.23
CA THR A 314 20.61 29.36 -17.11
C THR A 314 22.02 29.09 -16.55
N GLN A 315 22.99 29.95 -16.85
CA GLN A 315 24.36 29.81 -16.35
C GLN A 315 24.47 30.08 -14.84
N ALA A 316 23.67 31.02 -14.31
CA ALA A 316 23.65 31.33 -12.88
C ALA A 316 22.96 30.21 -12.08
N ALA A 317 21.90 29.62 -12.63
CA ALA A 317 21.22 28.46 -12.07
C ALA A 317 22.17 27.25 -11.93
N ILE A 318 22.93 26.96 -12.99
CA ILE A 318 23.92 25.88 -12.99
C ILE A 318 25.00 26.13 -11.95
N ALA A 319 25.49 27.37 -11.83
CA ALA A 319 26.49 27.72 -10.82
C ALA A 319 25.96 27.57 -9.38
N GLN A 320 24.72 27.96 -9.12
CA GLN A 320 24.08 27.82 -7.80
C GLN A 320 23.83 26.35 -7.45
N SER A 321 23.29 25.56 -8.38
CA SER A 321 23.09 24.12 -8.21
C SER A 321 24.42 23.39 -7.92
N ARG A 322 25.48 23.71 -8.67
CA ARG A 322 26.85 23.21 -8.42
C ARG A 322 27.38 23.58 -7.05
N SER A 323 27.24 24.85 -6.67
CA SER A 323 27.67 25.31 -5.35
C SER A 323 26.94 24.52 -4.25
N ARG A 324 25.67 24.16 -4.49
CA ARG A 324 24.89 23.41 -3.52
C ARG A 324 25.27 21.94 -3.44
N PHE A 325 25.60 21.29 -4.57
CA PHE A 325 26.19 19.96 -4.57
C PHE A 325 27.53 19.94 -3.82
N ALA A 326 28.39 20.94 -4.04
CA ALA A 326 29.66 21.06 -3.33
C ALA A 326 29.47 21.23 -1.82
N LEU A 327 28.56 22.13 -1.39
CA LEU A 327 28.22 22.32 0.02
C LEU A 327 27.66 21.02 0.63
N SER A 328 26.74 20.35 -0.06
CA SER A 328 26.14 19.09 0.41
C SER A 328 27.20 17.98 0.55
N ASN A 329 28.17 17.89 -0.38
CA ASN A 329 29.28 16.95 -0.28
C ASN A 329 30.20 17.28 0.92
N THR A 330 30.47 18.55 1.20
CA THR A 330 31.24 18.92 2.41
C THR A 330 30.48 18.63 3.71
N HIS A 331 29.15 18.70 3.69
CA HIS A 331 28.30 18.36 4.83
C HIS A 331 28.29 16.84 5.07
N LEU A 332 27.99 16.04 4.03
CA LEU A 332 27.99 14.57 4.12
C LEU A 332 29.37 13.99 4.45
N ARG A 333 30.47 14.69 4.08
CA ARG A 333 31.83 14.35 4.50
C ARG A 333 31.99 14.34 6.03
N LYS A 334 31.26 15.22 6.74
CA LYS A 334 31.29 15.32 8.21
C LYS A 334 30.33 14.31 8.88
N THR A 335 29.22 13.97 8.23
CA THR A 335 28.12 13.18 8.81
C THR A 335 28.25 11.65 8.60
N SER A 336 29.25 11.17 7.85
CA SER A 336 29.78 9.79 7.88
C SER A 336 28.95 8.65 7.24
N THR A 337 27.96 8.90 6.39
CA THR A 337 27.33 7.85 5.57
C THR A 337 27.97 7.78 4.18
N LYS A 338 28.90 6.84 3.98
CA LYS A 338 29.67 6.71 2.73
C LYS A 338 28.79 6.38 1.52
N GLU A 339 27.82 5.49 1.68
CA GLU A 339 26.89 5.06 0.61
C GLU A 339 26.04 6.24 0.10
N GLU A 340 25.55 7.03 1.05
CA GLU A 340 24.80 8.24 0.82
C GLU A 340 25.60 9.30 0.05
N ARG A 341 26.88 9.46 0.39
CA ARG A 341 27.79 10.33 -0.37
C ARG A 341 28.03 9.83 -1.79
N VAL A 342 28.05 8.51 -2.03
CA VAL A 342 28.16 7.94 -3.39
C VAL A 342 26.97 8.37 -4.23
N LEU A 343 25.76 8.20 -3.71
CA LEU A 343 24.52 8.56 -4.41
C LEU A 343 24.47 10.07 -4.76
N LEU A 344 24.94 10.94 -3.86
CA LEU A 344 25.05 12.38 -4.15
C LEU A 344 26.03 12.65 -5.29
N LEU A 345 27.20 12.00 -5.31
CA LEU A 345 28.22 12.20 -6.33
C LEU A 345 27.82 11.61 -7.69
N GLU A 346 27.08 10.49 -7.70
CA GLU A 346 26.48 9.95 -8.92
C GLU A 346 25.45 10.92 -9.49
N ALA A 347 24.57 11.49 -8.65
CA ALA A 347 23.63 12.51 -9.06
C ALA A 347 24.33 13.78 -9.57
N TRP A 348 25.42 14.23 -8.92
CA TRP A 348 26.22 15.37 -9.39
C TRP A 348 26.91 15.08 -10.72
N ARG A 349 27.42 13.86 -10.92
CA ARG A 349 27.98 13.44 -12.22
C ARG A 349 26.92 13.49 -13.31
N ASP A 350 25.73 12.94 -13.05
CA ASP A 350 24.65 12.91 -14.05
C ASP A 350 24.13 14.33 -14.33
N PHE A 351 24.15 15.21 -13.35
CA PHE A 351 23.91 16.65 -13.52
C PHE A 351 24.97 17.32 -14.44
N GLU A 352 26.26 17.10 -14.21
CA GLU A 352 27.33 17.64 -15.07
C GLU A 352 27.35 17.03 -16.47
N ARG A 353 26.80 15.82 -16.67
CA ARG A 353 26.62 15.26 -18.02
C ARG A 353 25.60 16.02 -18.82
N LEU A 354 24.54 16.51 -18.18
CA LEU A 354 23.42 17.20 -18.84
C LEU A 354 23.69 18.69 -19.04
N HIS A 355 24.30 19.36 -18.06
CA HIS A 355 24.44 20.82 -18.04
C HIS A 355 25.90 21.29 -17.93
N GLY A 356 26.86 20.37 -17.92
CA GLY A 356 28.25 20.64 -17.62
C GLY A 356 29.18 20.87 -18.79
N THR A 357 30.38 21.32 -18.46
CA THR A 357 31.52 21.38 -19.37
C THR A 357 32.39 20.13 -19.20
N PRO A 358 33.17 19.71 -20.21
CA PRO A 358 34.01 18.51 -20.10
C PRO A 358 35.04 18.60 -18.96
N GLU A 359 35.43 19.81 -18.55
CA GLU A 359 36.38 20.04 -17.45
C GLU A 359 35.73 19.86 -16.07
N THR A 360 34.53 20.40 -15.88
CA THR A 360 33.77 20.22 -14.62
C THR A 360 33.38 18.76 -14.43
N LEU A 361 33.01 18.07 -15.50
CA LEU A 361 32.71 16.63 -15.46
C LEU A 361 33.94 15.79 -15.03
N LYS A 362 35.13 16.09 -15.57
CA LYS A 362 36.37 15.41 -15.16
C LYS A 362 36.66 15.62 -13.67
N SER A 363 36.42 16.83 -13.16
CA SER A 363 36.62 17.14 -11.75
C SER A 363 35.67 16.38 -10.82
N VAL A 364 34.41 16.18 -11.21
CA VAL A 364 33.42 15.41 -10.43
C VAL A 364 33.68 13.91 -10.53
N VAL A 365 34.08 13.42 -11.71
CA VAL A 365 34.47 12.02 -11.90
C VAL A 365 35.71 11.66 -11.08
N ALA A 366 36.66 12.58 -10.92
CA ALA A 366 37.83 12.38 -10.06
C ALA A 366 37.45 12.21 -8.57
N LYS A 367 36.31 12.78 -8.14
CA LYS A 367 35.82 12.70 -6.76
C LYS A 367 34.99 11.44 -6.48
N LEU A 368 34.63 10.67 -7.51
CA LEU A 368 33.83 9.45 -7.32
C LEU A 368 34.61 8.40 -6.53
N PRO A 369 33.93 7.69 -5.61
CA PRO A 369 34.58 6.67 -4.81
C PRO A 369 34.92 5.45 -5.66
N ARG A 370 36.01 4.78 -5.30
CA ARG A 370 36.36 3.47 -5.84
C ARG A 370 35.83 2.39 -4.90
N PRO A 371 35.02 1.43 -5.38
CA PRO A 371 34.58 0.32 -4.54
C PRO A 371 35.77 -0.62 -4.30
N VAL A 372 36.14 -0.80 -3.04
CA VAL A 372 37.20 -1.72 -2.61
C VAL A 372 36.57 -2.88 -1.86
N LYS A 373 36.89 -4.11 -2.28
CA LYS A 373 36.46 -5.31 -1.58
C LYS A 373 37.24 -5.46 -0.29
N LYS A 374 36.54 -5.43 0.85
CA LYS A 374 37.13 -5.72 2.17
C LYS A 374 36.48 -6.96 2.75
N ARG A 375 37.23 -7.69 3.57
CA ARG A 375 36.77 -8.89 4.27
C ARG A 375 36.65 -8.57 5.75
N ARG A 376 35.48 -8.74 6.36
CA ARG A 376 35.28 -8.63 7.81
C ARG A 376 35.11 -10.02 8.40
N ARG A 377 35.71 -10.26 9.57
CA ARG A 377 35.47 -11.48 10.34
C ARG A 377 34.08 -11.41 10.95
N VAL A 378 33.27 -12.44 10.74
CA VAL A 378 31.97 -12.61 11.39
C VAL A 378 32.20 -13.46 12.63
N GLU A 379 31.63 -13.02 13.75
CA GLU A 379 31.62 -13.76 15.00
C GLU A 379 30.23 -14.38 15.19
N ASP A 380 30.17 -15.65 15.59
CA ASP A 380 28.90 -16.29 15.98
C ASP A 380 28.38 -15.72 17.31
N GLU A 381 27.14 -16.07 17.69
CA GLU A 381 26.41 -15.63 18.90
C GLU A 381 27.17 -15.91 20.23
N HIS A 382 28.28 -16.65 20.20
CA HIS A 382 29.18 -16.96 21.32
C HIS A 382 30.59 -16.36 21.18
N GLY A 383 30.83 -15.44 20.23
CA GLY A 383 32.11 -14.75 20.04
C GLY A 383 33.23 -15.60 19.40
N ALA A 384 32.90 -16.76 18.82
CA ALA A 384 33.85 -17.57 18.07
C ALA A 384 33.88 -17.15 16.57
N PRO A 385 35.05 -17.16 15.91
CA PRO A 385 35.17 -16.71 14.52
C PRO A 385 34.51 -17.69 13.54
N ALA A 386 33.40 -17.26 12.91
CA ALA A 386 32.50 -18.09 12.10
C ALA A 386 32.77 -18.01 10.59
N GLY A 387 33.54 -17.03 10.13
CA GLY A 387 33.87 -16.86 8.71
C GLY A 387 34.30 -15.45 8.34
N TRP A 388 34.54 -15.25 7.04
CA TRP A 388 34.83 -13.94 6.45
C TRP A 388 33.65 -13.53 5.56
N ASP A 389 33.01 -12.40 5.88
CA ASP A 389 32.04 -11.77 4.99
C ASP A 389 32.74 -10.73 4.10
N GLU A 390 32.56 -10.86 2.78
CA GLU A 390 33.03 -9.88 1.80
C GLU A 390 32.03 -8.71 1.73
N TYR A 391 32.46 -7.50 2.08
CA TYR A 391 31.67 -6.28 1.93
C TYR A 391 32.40 -5.26 1.06
N TYR A 392 31.64 -4.44 0.33
CA TYR A 392 32.17 -3.34 -0.46
C TYR A 392 32.33 -2.10 0.43
N ASP A 393 33.55 -1.57 0.55
CA ASP A 393 33.81 -0.28 1.19
C ASP A 393 34.14 0.75 0.10
N TYR A 394 33.56 1.93 0.20
CA TYR A 394 33.80 3.02 -0.73
C TYR A 394 34.95 3.89 -0.20
N ILE A 395 36.01 4.05 -1.01
CA ILE A 395 37.13 4.95 -0.70
C ILE A 395 37.01 6.17 -1.60
N PHE A 396 36.86 7.35 -1.00
CA PHE A 396 36.84 8.63 -1.70
C PHE A 396 38.29 9.12 -1.87
N PRO A 397 38.74 9.44 -3.09
CA PRO A 397 40.07 9.98 -3.34
C PRO A 397 40.39 11.25 -2.53
N ASP A 398 39.39 12.11 -2.30
CA ASP A 398 39.53 13.35 -1.51
C ASP A 398 39.83 13.11 -0.01
N ASP A 399 39.53 11.92 0.53
CA ASP A 399 39.79 11.59 1.95
C ASP A 399 41.16 10.91 2.15
N GLU A 400 41.84 10.51 1.06
CA GLU A 400 43.20 9.96 1.12
C GLU A 400 44.25 11.05 1.37
N ASP A 401 44.00 12.28 0.93
CA ASP A 401 44.95 13.40 1.01
C ASP A 401 45.19 13.98 2.41
N GLU A 402 44.29 13.69 3.37
CA GLU A 402 44.34 14.20 4.75
C GLU A 402 45.06 13.27 5.72
N LYS A 403 45.36 12.01 5.36
CA LYS A 403 46.20 11.14 6.20
C LYS A 403 47.67 11.38 5.86
N PRO A 404 48.47 12.05 6.71
CA PRO A 404 49.89 12.34 6.41
C PRO A 404 50.72 11.08 6.14
N ASN A 405 50.32 9.95 6.72
CA ASN A 405 50.98 8.65 6.53
C ASN A 405 50.83 8.10 5.09
N PHE A 406 49.76 8.45 4.37
CA PHE A 406 49.56 7.99 3.00
C PHE A 406 50.41 8.76 1.98
N LYS A 407 50.69 10.05 2.21
CA LYS A 407 51.65 10.80 1.37
C LYS A 407 53.05 10.23 1.49
N LEU A 408 53.48 9.84 2.69
CA LEU A 408 54.76 9.17 2.90
C LEU A 408 54.82 7.81 2.19
N LEU A 409 53.74 7.01 2.27
CA LEU A 409 53.65 5.71 1.62
C LEU A 409 53.57 5.81 0.09
N ALA A 410 52.83 6.81 -0.44
CA ALA A 410 52.74 7.09 -1.87
C ALA A 410 54.09 7.60 -2.41
N LEU A 411 54.78 8.48 -1.68
CA LEU A 411 56.14 8.91 -2.02
C LEU A 411 57.14 7.74 -1.95
N ALA A 412 57.01 6.83 -0.98
CA ALA A 412 57.83 5.63 -0.89
C ALA A 412 57.57 4.66 -2.05
N HIS A 413 56.32 4.50 -2.47
CA HIS A 413 55.97 3.69 -3.64
C HIS A 413 56.46 4.32 -4.94
N GLN A 414 56.33 5.64 -5.09
CA GLN A 414 56.87 6.38 -6.23
C GLN A 414 58.40 6.35 -6.26
N TRP A 415 59.07 6.40 -5.10
CA TRP A 415 60.52 6.22 -4.99
C TRP A 415 60.93 4.80 -5.38
N LYS A 416 60.20 3.78 -4.91
CA LYS A 416 60.43 2.39 -5.31
C LYS A 416 60.25 2.17 -6.82
N MET A 417 59.23 2.77 -7.44
CA MET A 417 59.03 2.66 -8.89
C MET A 417 60.08 3.44 -9.68
N LYS A 418 60.55 4.59 -9.18
CA LYS A 418 61.69 5.31 -9.78
C LYS A 418 63.00 4.53 -9.65
N MET A 419 63.22 3.88 -8.51
CA MET A 419 64.39 3.02 -8.29
C MET A 419 64.34 1.77 -9.16
N ALA A 420 63.16 1.18 -9.36
CA ALA A 420 62.98 0.08 -10.31
C ALA A 420 63.21 0.50 -11.77
N ALA A 421 62.88 1.74 -12.14
CA ALA A 421 63.16 2.29 -13.46
C ALA A 421 64.62 2.75 -13.66
N MET A 422 65.36 2.99 -12.57
CA MET A 422 66.80 3.33 -12.60
C MET A 422 67.72 2.10 -12.46
N GLY A 423 67.19 0.97 -11.98
CA GLY A 423 67.92 -0.29 -11.83
C GLY A 423 67.96 -1.18 -13.08
N ASP A 424 67.41 -0.70 -14.21
CA ASP A 424 67.34 -1.44 -15.48
C ASP A 424 68.43 -0.98 -16.49
N ASP A 425 69.33 -0.08 -16.09
CA ASP A 425 70.36 0.53 -16.96
C ASP A 425 71.81 0.15 -16.59
N ASN A 426 72.04 -0.75 -15.62
CA ASN A 426 73.39 -1.21 -15.24
C ASN A 426 73.37 -2.67 -14.75
N ASP A 427 73.43 -3.62 -15.68
CA ASP A 427 74.26 -4.83 -15.51
C ASP A 427 74.33 -5.64 -16.82
N ASP A 428 75.45 -5.49 -17.54
CA ASP A 428 75.95 -6.46 -18.51
C ASP A 428 77.44 -6.63 -18.21
N THR A 429 77.80 -7.58 -17.34
CA THR A 429 78.94 -8.53 -17.49
C THR A 429 79.19 -9.30 -16.19
N GLU A 430 78.67 -10.54 -16.14
CA GLU A 430 79.28 -11.62 -15.34
C GLU A 430 80.41 -12.27 -16.16
N SER A 431 81.49 -12.67 -15.49
CA SER A 431 82.32 -13.81 -15.91
C SER A 431 82.86 -14.57 -14.70
N ASP A 432 82.46 -15.83 -14.68
CA ASP A 432 83.24 -17.05 -14.38
C ASP A 432 83.52 -17.46 -12.92
N ASP A 433 82.81 -18.55 -12.57
CA ASP A 433 83.29 -19.86 -12.11
C ASP A 433 84.06 -19.98 -10.77
N GLU A 434 83.52 -20.81 -9.85
CA GLU A 434 84.04 -22.16 -9.56
C GLU A 434 83.31 -22.81 -8.35
N ASP A 435 82.64 -23.92 -8.64
CA ASP A 435 82.61 -25.24 -7.98
C ASP A 435 82.38 -25.48 -6.47
N ASP A 436 81.33 -26.29 -6.25
CA ASP A 436 81.24 -27.56 -5.50
C ASP A 436 81.15 -27.64 -3.95
N VAL A 437 79.91 -27.87 -3.50
CA VAL A 437 79.35 -29.14 -2.96
C VAL A 437 79.70 -29.65 -1.54
N GLN A 438 78.64 -30.25 -0.94
CA GLN A 438 78.53 -31.17 0.22
C GLN A 438 78.45 -30.55 1.63
N ASP A 439 77.58 -30.99 2.55
CA ASP A 439 76.47 -31.96 2.55
C ASP A 439 75.71 -31.83 3.89
N LYS A 440 74.47 -32.36 3.92
CA LYS A 440 73.70 -32.91 5.05
C LYS A 440 73.01 -32.03 6.12
N ASN A 441 71.67 -32.11 6.03
CA ASN A 441 70.70 -32.63 7.02
C ASN A 441 70.80 -32.21 8.50
N GLY A 442 69.68 -31.71 9.04
CA GLY A 442 69.47 -31.62 10.49
C GLY A 442 68.17 -30.93 10.89
N ASP A 443 67.08 -31.69 10.85
CA ASP A 443 65.83 -31.54 11.59
C ASP A 443 66.05 -31.15 13.07
N VAL A 444 65.45 -30.06 13.58
CA VAL A 444 65.16 -29.91 15.02
C VAL A 444 63.95 -28.98 15.24
N SER A 445 62.91 -29.62 15.76
CA SER A 445 61.73 -29.16 16.49
C SER A 445 61.94 -28.05 17.53
N GLU A 446 60.89 -27.27 17.77
CA GLU A 446 60.66 -26.55 19.05
C GLU A 446 60.89 -27.47 20.26
N PRO A 447 61.32 -26.90 21.40
CA PRO A 447 60.62 -27.27 22.63
C PRO A 447 60.41 -26.13 23.65
N ASP A 448 59.19 -26.15 24.19
CA ASP A 448 58.80 -26.19 25.60
C ASP A 448 59.15 -25.08 26.62
N THR A 449 58.07 -24.42 27.05
CA THR A 449 57.40 -24.48 28.38
C THR A 449 58.18 -24.49 29.71
N SER A 450 57.46 -23.98 30.74
CA SER A 450 57.68 -24.03 32.20
C SER A 450 58.56 -22.90 32.79
N ASP A 451 58.29 -22.25 33.92
CA ASP A 451 57.32 -22.50 34.98
C ASP A 451 57.07 -21.23 35.84
N HIS A 452 55.98 -21.34 36.62
CA HIS A 452 55.55 -20.52 37.74
C HIS A 452 56.62 -20.22 38.81
N GLU A 453 56.48 -19.08 39.52
CA GLU A 453 56.14 -19.03 40.97
C GLU A 453 56.19 -17.58 41.53
N ASN A 454 55.05 -17.07 42.01
CA ASN A 454 54.68 -16.84 43.42
C ASN A 454 55.26 -15.60 44.13
N ASN A 455 54.37 -14.67 44.46
CA ASN A 455 54.14 -14.07 45.80
C ASN A 455 53.14 -12.91 45.63
N SER A 456 52.17 -12.62 46.48
CA SER A 456 51.63 -13.24 47.69
C SER A 456 50.40 -12.39 48.08
N ASN A 457 49.46 -13.02 48.78
CA ASN A 457 48.20 -12.49 49.26
C ASN A 457 48.32 -11.40 50.36
N HIS A 458 47.18 -10.72 50.58
CA HIS A 458 46.77 -9.90 51.75
C HIS A 458 47.30 -8.46 51.79
N LYS A 459 46.45 -7.43 51.88
CA LYS A 459 45.23 -7.24 52.68
C LYS A 459 44.21 -6.36 51.96
#